data_AF-A0A139X114-F1
#
_entry.id   AF-A0A139X114-F1
#
_cell.length_a   1.000
_cell.length_b   1.000
_cell.length_c   1.000
_cell.angle_alpha   90.00
_cell.angle_beta   90.00
_cell.angle_gamma   90.00
#
_symmetry.space_group_name_H-M   'P 1'
#
loop_
_entity.id
_entity.type
_entity.pdbx_description
1 polymer ?
#
loop_
_entity_poly.entity_id
_entity_poly.type
_entity_poly.pdbx_seq_one_letter_code
_entity_poly.pdbx_strand_id
1 'polypeptide(L)'
;MIIIANVLQSLLIPHTIGSFLPGLPLDTLFSTQGIMVMLLAAYAGAMWMFLTSAPKVHTVMVSDLEIARQLYEGLLDLPAAEVPLHYYYNYEQTIGATGVDPLYLSSSPSLAGSRMTNASDGLWYQIKKNTQLHVITGASVGTKNQQRHVCFDRDCLEMILMRVETRGLKFKIRNQKPLNFLVKDYEGRIIEMAEVAN
;
A
#
# COMPACT_ATOMS: atom_id res chain seq x y z
N MET A 1 -33.23 67.21 6.30
CA MET A 1 -32.55 66.23 7.17
C MET A 1 -32.66 64.88 6.48
N ILE A 2 -31.61 64.47 5.75
CA ILE A 2 -30.66 63.41 6.14
C ILE A 2 -31.22 62.01 5.80
N ILE A 3 -30.80 61.44 4.65
CA ILE A 3 -29.95 60.22 4.49
C ILE A 3 -30.83 58.99 4.19
N ILE A 4 -30.93 58.54 2.93
CA ILE A 4 -30.09 57.53 2.25
C ILE A 4 -30.10 56.18 2.98
N ALA A 5 -30.66 55.14 2.34
CA ALA A 5 -30.00 53.84 2.12
C ALA A 5 -31.02 52.80 1.63
N ASN A 6 -31.26 52.81 0.32
CA ASN A 6 -31.72 51.63 -0.40
C ASN A 6 -30.49 50.83 -0.85
N VAL A 7 -29.82 50.12 0.07
CA VAL A 7 -28.80 49.11 -0.27
C VAL A 7 -28.69 48.14 0.91
N LEU A 8 -29.16 46.91 0.72
CA LEU A 8 -28.57 45.63 1.17
C LEU A 8 -29.68 44.57 1.31
N GLN A 9 -30.26 44.18 0.18
CA GLN A 9 -31.25 43.08 0.10
C GLN A 9 -30.61 41.71 -0.16
N SER A 10 -29.30 41.57 -0.03
CA SER A 10 -28.64 40.27 -0.05
C SER A 10 -27.46 40.31 0.88
N LEU A 11 -27.56 39.65 2.03
CA LEU A 11 -26.45 38.98 2.69
C LEU A 11 -26.99 38.33 3.95
N LEU A 12 -26.60 37.06 4.14
CA LEU A 12 -26.92 36.20 5.28
C LEU A 12 -28.25 35.46 5.15
N ILE A 13 -28.31 34.55 4.17
CA ILE A 13 -29.01 33.28 4.42
C ILE A 13 -28.10 32.52 5.37
N PRO A 14 -28.43 32.34 6.66
CA PRO A 14 -27.74 31.35 7.45
C PRO A 14 -28.12 30.01 6.82
N HIS A 15 -27.21 29.39 6.08
CA HIS A 15 -27.33 27.98 5.74
C HIS A 15 -27.14 27.20 7.04
N THR A 16 -28.19 27.20 7.86
CA THR A 16 -28.29 26.35 9.03
C THR A 16 -28.36 24.92 8.52
N ILE A 17 -27.21 24.26 8.56
CA ILE A 17 -27.07 22.80 8.37
C ILE A 17 -28.04 22.02 9.30
N GLY A 18 -28.62 22.67 10.32
CA GLY A 18 -29.69 22.15 11.17
C GLY A 18 -31.06 21.91 10.53
N SER A 19 -31.35 22.33 9.28
CA SER A 19 -32.66 22.08 8.66
C SER A 19 -32.83 20.68 8.06
N PHE A 20 -31.79 19.84 8.07
CA PHE A 20 -31.87 18.43 7.63
C PHE A 20 -32.03 17.43 8.79
N LEU A 21 -32.12 17.90 10.05
CA LEU A 21 -32.50 17.08 11.20
C LEU A 21 -33.56 17.75 12.11
N PRO A 22 -34.72 18.22 11.58
CA PRO A 22 -35.76 18.78 12.42
C PRO A 22 -36.58 17.65 13.04
N GLY A 23 -36.18 17.19 14.23
CA GLY A 23 -37.03 16.35 15.08
C GLY A 23 -36.67 14.87 15.15
N LEU A 24 -35.47 14.53 15.63
CA LEU A 24 -35.27 13.24 16.30
C LEU A 24 -35.70 13.41 17.76
N PRO A 25 -36.85 12.85 18.20
CA PRO A 25 -37.16 12.78 19.61
C PRO A 25 -36.03 11.98 20.26
N LEU A 26 -35.40 12.51 21.31
CA LEU A 26 -34.36 11.76 22.05
C LEU A 26 -34.92 10.39 22.52
N ASP A 27 -36.23 10.30 22.76
CA ASP A 27 -36.94 9.06 23.08
C ASP A 27 -36.90 8.00 21.96
N THR A 28 -36.82 8.42 20.69
CA THR A 28 -36.64 7.51 19.55
C THR A 28 -35.19 7.04 19.42
N LEU A 29 -34.21 7.86 19.82
CA LEU A 29 -32.78 7.49 19.82
C LEU A 29 -32.44 6.48 20.93
N PHE A 30 -33.11 6.53 22.09
CA PHE A 30 -32.94 5.58 23.20
C PHE A 30 -33.95 4.41 23.21
N SER A 31 -34.86 4.34 22.23
CA SER A 31 -35.74 3.18 22.02
C SER A 31 -34.95 1.95 21.53
N THR A 32 -35.47 0.73 21.74
CA THR A 32 -34.83 -0.51 21.25
C THR A 32 -34.55 -0.49 19.75
N GLN A 33 -35.46 0.08 18.96
CA GLN A 33 -35.26 0.28 17.52
C GLN A 33 -34.23 1.39 17.21
N GLY A 34 -34.21 2.48 17.97
CA GLY A 34 -33.22 3.55 17.81
C GLY A 34 -31.81 3.09 18.12
N ILE A 35 -31.64 2.35 19.21
CA ILE A 35 -30.38 1.71 19.60
C ILE A 35 -29.93 0.73 18.51
N MET A 36 -30.85 -0.08 17.96
CA MET A 36 -30.55 -1.00 16.86
C MET A 36 -30.03 -0.26 15.62
N VAL A 37 -30.67 0.85 15.22
CA VAL A 37 -30.22 1.67 14.08
C VAL A 37 -28.87 2.34 14.37
N MET A 38 -28.66 2.87 15.58
CA MET A 38 -27.38 3.47 15.97
C MET A 38 -26.25 2.44 16.00
N LEU A 39 -26.50 1.22 16.48
CA LEU A 39 -25.52 0.12 16.44
C LEU A 39 -25.13 -0.24 15.00
N LEU A 40 -26.11 -0.33 14.10
CA LEU A 40 -25.85 -0.58 12.68
C LEU A 40 -25.04 0.54 12.03
N ALA A 41 -25.38 1.81 12.32
CA ALA A 41 -24.64 2.96 11.81
C ALA A 41 -23.20 3.01 12.36
N ALA A 42 -23.02 2.74 13.66
CA ALA A 42 -21.72 2.68 14.30
C ALA A 42 -20.86 1.55 13.69
N TYR A 43 -21.43 0.37 13.47
CA TYR A 43 -20.73 -0.74 12.84
C TYR A 43 -20.36 -0.42 11.38
N ALA A 44 -21.28 0.13 10.59
CA ALA A 44 -21.01 0.54 9.23
C ALA A 44 -19.89 1.59 9.17
N GLY A 45 -19.91 2.58 10.08
CA GLY A 45 -18.86 3.57 10.22
C GLY A 45 -17.51 2.97 10.59
N ALA A 46 -17.49 2.04 11.55
CA ALA A 46 -16.28 1.33 11.94
C ALA A 46 -15.70 0.49 10.79
N MET A 47 -16.54 -0.23 10.04
CA MET A 47 -16.14 -1.00 8.87
C MET A 47 -15.59 -0.11 7.75
N TRP A 48 -16.21 1.04 7.50
CA TRP A 48 -15.71 2.00 6.51
C TRP A 48 -14.32 2.51 6.88
N MET A 49 -14.10 2.89 8.14
CA MET A 49 -12.77 3.32 8.62
C MET A 49 -11.74 2.18 8.51
N PHE A 50 -12.12 0.95 8.85
CA PHE A 50 -11.25 -0.21 8.73
C PHE A 50 -10.82 -0.45 7.28
N LEU A 51 -11.77 -0.55 6.35
CA LEU A 51 -11.49 -0.83 4.94
C LEU A 51 -10.68 0.28 4.27
N THR A 52 -10.92 1.54 4.62
CA THR A 52 -10.15 2.68 4.08
C THR A 52 -8.74 2.77 4.67
N SER A 53 -8.52 2.24 5.87
CA SER A 53 -7.22 2.17 6.52
C SER A 53 -6.35 0.99 6.09
N ALA A 54 -6.90 0.04 5.32
CA ALA A 54 -6.19 -1.18 4.94
C ALA A 54 -4.89 -0.86 4.17
N PRO A 55 -3.77 -1.53 4.50
CA PRO A 55 -2.52 -1.36 3.78
C PRO A 55 -2.66 -1.83 2.34
N LYS A 56 -2.16 -1.01 1.40
CA LYS A 56 -2.11 -1.37 -0.02
C LYS A 56 -0.82 -2.11 -0.32
N VAL A 57 -0.91 -3.19 -1.08
CA VAL A 57 0.27 -3.95 -1.55
C VAL A 57 0.26 -3.94 -3.06
N HIS A 58 1.34 -3.46 -3.66
CA HIS A 58 1.55 -3.57 -5.10
C HIS A 58 2.59 -4.63 -5.40
N THR A 59 2.37 -5.40 -6.46
CA THR A 59 3.32 -6.43 -6.90
C THR A 59 4.05 -5.97 -8.14
N VAL A 60 5.38 -6.04 -8.11
CA VAL A 60 6.25 -5.82 -9.26
C VAL A 60 6.97 -7.10 -9.60
N MET A 61 6.79 -7.55 -10.83
CA MET A 61 7.53 -8.68 -11.37
C MET A 61 8.83 -8.19 -11.97
N VAL A 62 9.94 -8.81 -11.61
CA VAL A 62 11.28 -8.44 -12.08
C VAL A 62 11.93 -9.59 -12.83
N SER A 63 12.88 -9.24 -13.70
CA SER A 63 13.70 -10.21 -14.41
C SER A 63 14.80 -10.80 -13.53
N ASP A 64 15.34 -10.02 -12.58
CA ASP A 64 16.39 -10.44 -11.66
C ASP A 64 16.17 -9.77 -10.29
N LEU A 65 16.09 -10.57 -9.22
CA LEU A 65 15.87 -10.07 -7.86
C LEU A 65 17.08 -9.31 -7.30
N GLU A 66 18.30 -9.69 -7.65
CA GLU A 66 19.49 -9.07 -7.08
C GLU A 66 19.68 -7.65 -7.64
N ILE A 67 19.41 -7.48 -8.94
CA ILE A 67 19.40 -6.16 -9.56
C ILE A 67 18.24 -5.32 -9.01
N ALA A 68 17.08 -5.94 -8.79
CA ALA A 68 15.95 -5.27 -8.18
C ALA A 68 16.27 -4.81 -6.75
N ARG A 69 16.94 -5.64 -5.94
CA ARG A 69 17.40 -5.30 -4.59
C ARG A 69 18.33 -4.09 -4.60
N GLN A 70 19.32 -4.08 -5.50
CA GLN A 70 20.24 -2.95 -5.66
C GLN A 70 19.51 -1.65 -6.05
N LEU A 71 18.49 -1.74 -6.91
CA LEU A 71 17.66 -0.59 -7.26
C LEU A 71 16.80 -0.11 -6.08
N TYR A 72 16.02 -1.00 -5.47
CA TYR A 72 15.02 -0.62 -4.47
C TYR A 72 15.63 -0.26 -3.11
N GLU A 73 16.57 -1.04 -2.60
CA GLU A 73 17.27 -0.75 -1.33
C GLU A 73 18.40 0.26 -1.53
N GLY A 74 19.18 0.14 -2.60
CA GLY A 74 20.36 0.98 -2.80
C GLY A 74 20.02 2.35 -3.36
N LEU A 75 19.45 2.37 -4.57
CA LEU A 75 19.24 3.62 -5.31
C LEU A 75 18.03 4.39 -4.79
N LEU A 76 16.91 3.69 -4.63
CA LEU A 76 15.64 4.26 -4.18
C LEU A 76 15.55 4.36 -2.66
N ASP A 77 16.43 3.68 -1.93
CA ASP A 77 16.52 3.73 -0.46
C ASP A 77 15.15 3.51 0.16
N LEU A 78 14.50 2.44 -0.31
CA LEU A 78 13.25 1.98 0.24
C LEU A 78 13.55 1.15 1.49
N PRO A 79 12.92 1.45 2.63
CA PRO A 79 13.08 0.64 3.82
C PRO A 79 12.51 -0.76 3.56
N ALA A 80 13.30 -1.78 3.92
CA ALA A 80 12.84 -3.16 3.93
C ALA A 80 11.63 -3.29 4.87
N ALA A 81 10.60 -3.96 4.39
CA ALA A 81 9.39 -4.25 5.15
C ALA A 81 9.34 -5.76 5.43
N GLU A 82 8.79 -6.13 6.57
CA GLU A 82 8.46 -7.53 6.85
C GLU A 82 7.18 -7.90 6.11
N VAL A 83 7.09 -9.17 5.69
CA VAL A 83 5.91 -9.72 5.00
C VAL A 83 4.66 -9.48 5.86
N PRO A 84 3.60 -8.80 5.34
CA PRO A 84 2.36 -8.60 6.09
C PRO A 84 1.66 -9.88 6.54
N LEU A 85 2.03 -11.00 5.93
CA LEU A 85 1.35 -12.28 6.01
C LEU A 85 1.94 -13.23 7.06
N HIS A 86 2.73 -12.75 8.03
CA HIS A 86 3.16 -13.57 9.18
C HIS A 86 2.00 -14.36 9.82
N TYR A 87 0.77 -13.83 9.75
CA TYR A 87 -0.43 -14.46 10.28
C TYR A 87 -1.05 -15.57 9.42
N TYR A 88 -0.76 -15.63 8.10
CA TYR A 88 -1.44 -16.58 7.20
C TYR A 88 -0.61 -17.81 6.84
N TYR A 89 0.72 -17.69 6.82
CA TYR A 89 1.60 -18.82 6.46
C TYR A 89 2.03 -19.68 7.66
N ASN A 90 1.83 -19.22 8.90
CA ASN A 90 2.16 -19.98 10.11
C ASN A 90 1.04 -20.89 10.62
N TYR A 91 -0.10 -20.98 9.93
CA TYR A 91 -1.20 -21.84 10.37
C TYR A 91 -0.84 -23.34 10.30
N GLU A 92 -0.01 -23.73 9.32
CA GLU A 92 0.42 -25.11 9.12
C GLU A 92 1.53 -25.55 10.10
N GLN A 93 2.32 -24.60 10.65
CA GLN A 93 3.44 -24.95 11.52
C GLN A 93 3.02 -25.18 12.99
N THR A 94 1.81 -24.74 13.38
CA THR A 94 1.29 -24.97 14.75
C THR A 94 0.37 -26.20 14.83
N ILE A 95 -0.28 -26.61 13.74
CA ILE A 95 -1.18 -27.78 13.75
C ILE A 95 -0.44 -29.11 13.52
N GLY A 96 0.79 -29.08 12.99
CA GLY A 96 1.64 -30.28 12.86
C GLY A 96 2.44 -30.68 14.12
N ALA A 97 2.46 -29.84 15.17
CA ALA A 97 3.32 -30.04 16.35
C ALA A 97 2.54 -30.24 17.66
N THR A 98 1.25 -30.56 17.61
CA THR A 98 0.48 -30.96 18.80
C THR A 98 0.83 -32.40 19.19
N GLY A 99 1.98 -32.57 19.83
CA GLY A 99 2.41 -33.84 20.39
C GLY A 99 3.68 -33.75 21.25
N VAL A 100 4.45 -32.66 21.15
CA VAL A 100 5.65 -32.46 21.98
C VAL A 100 5.54 -31.16 22.77
N ASP A 101 5.45 -31.32 24.08
CA ASP A 101 5.49 -30.24 25.06
C ASP A 101 6.79 -29.41 24.87
N PRO A 102 6.72 -28.08 24.67
CA PRO A 102 7.89 -27.24 24.40
C PRO A 102 8.86 -27.11 25.59
N LEU A 103 8.54 -27.74 26.73
CA LEU A 103 9.47 -27.91 27.85
C LEU A 103 10.49 -29.04 27.66
N TYR A 104 10.29 -29.95 26.70
CA TYR A 104 11.16 -31.13 26.51
C TYR A 104 12.22 -31.00 25.39
N LEU A 105 12.29 -29.85 24.69
CA LEU A 105 13.31 -29.59 23.67
C LEU A 105 14.56 -28.86 24.22
N SER A 106 14.76 -28.86 25.53
CA SER A 106 16.05 -28.45 26.09
C SER A 106 17.13 -29.47 25.71
N SER A 107 18.22 -28.97 25.13
CA SER A 107 19.47 -29.65 24.78
C SER A 107 19.52 -30.36 23.41
N SER A 108 19.44 -29.57 22.35
CA SER A 108 20.26 -29.79 21.15
C SER A 108 20.72 -28.44 20.60
N PRO A 109 22.04 -28.17 20.49
CA PRO A 109 22.54 -26.99 19.80
C PRO A 109 22.42 -27.24 18.29
N SER A 110 21.20 -27.26 17.78
CA SER A 110 20.96 -27.30 16.34
C SER A 110 21.19 -25.90 15.78
N LEU A 111 22.34 -25.77 15.11
CA LEU A 111 22.53 -24.97 13.91
C LEU A 111 22.04 -23.53 14.00
N ALA A 112 23.01 -22.63 14.19
CA ALA A 112 22.98 -21.22 13.85
C ALA A 112 21.80 -20.87 12.95
N GLY A 113 20.92 -19.99 13.47
CA GLY A 113 19.73 -19.50 12.80
C GLY A 113 19.94 -19.44 11.31
N SER A 114 19.47 -20.49 10.63
CA SER A 114 19.40 -20.54 9.19
C SER A 114 18.52 -19.35 8.86
N ARG A 115 19.14 -18.25 8.41
CA ARG A 115 18.47 -17.36 7.48
C ARG A 115 17.98 -18.31 6.41
N MET A 116 16.71 -18.69 6.49
CA MET A 116 16.04 -19.43 5.45
C MET A 116 16.20 -18.56 4.21
N THR A 117 17.22 -18.85 3.43
CA THR A 117 17.41 -18.35 2.08
C THR A 117 16.39 -19.08 1.23
N ASN A 118 15.11 -18.80 1.46
CA ASN A 118 14.07 -19.08 0.50
C ASN A 118 14.34 -18.13 -0.67
N ALA A 119 15.10 -18.57 -1.66
CA ALA A 119 15.28 -17.87 -2.93
C ALA A 119 13.95 -17.71 -3.71
N SER A 120 12.83 -18.18 -3.15
CA SER A 120 11.46 -18.04 -3.62
C SER A 120 10.63 -17.01 -2.85
N ASP A 121 11.13 -16.46 -1.72
CA ASP A 121 10.46 -15.37 -1.01
C ASP A 121 10.82 -14.05 -1.70
N GLY A 122 9.84 -13.39 -2.31
CA GLY A 122 10.04 -12.06 -2.91
C GLY A 122 10.56 -11.02 -1.91
N LEU A 123 11.04 -9.90 -2.42
CA LEU A 123 11.52 -8.78 -1.60
C LEU A 123 10.35 -7.87 -1.22
N TRP A 124 10.34 -7.38 0.01
CA TRP A 124 9.27 -6.52 0.53
C TRP A 124 9.82 -5.17 0.96
N TYR A 125 9.20 -4.11 0.47
CA TYR A 125 9.61 -2.74 0.76
C TYR A 125 8.42 -1.85 1.12
N GLN A 126 8.64 -0.83 1.94
CA GLN A 126 7.64 0.20 2.21
C GLN A 126 7.89 1.40 1.29
N ILE A 127 6.94 1.72 0.40
CA ILE A 127 7.07 2.88 -0.51
C ILE A 127 6.39 4.14 0.04
N LYS A 128 5.31 3.98 0.82
CA LYS A 128 4.61 5.04 1.57
C LYS A 128 4.13 4.48 2.91
N LYS A 129 3.71 5.33 3.86
CA LYS A 129 3.28 4.92 5.21
C LYS A 129 2.28 3.73 5.25
N ASN A 130 1.36 3.64 4.28
CA ASN A 130 0.35 2.57 4.23
C ASN A 130 0.39 1.80 2.90
N THR A 131 1.55 1.76 2.25
CA THR A 131 1.72 1.12 0.96
C THR A 131 3.03 0.37 0.89
N GLN A 132 2.93 -0.89 0.54
CA GLN A 132 4.06 -1.80 0.39
C GLN A 132 4.22 -2.23 -1.07
N LEU A 133 5.46 -2.59 -1.37
CA LEU A 133 5.91 -3.08 -2.65
C LEU A 133 6.43 -4.49 -2.45
N HIS A 134 5.77 -5.45 -3.09
CA HIS A 134 6.21 -6.84 -3.16
C HIS A 134 6.89 -7.06 -4.51
N VAL A 135 8.15 -7.47 -4.47
CA VAL A 135 8.98 -7.66 -5.65
C VAL A 135 9.25 -9.14 -5.83
N ILE A 136 8.77 -9.71 -6.93
CA ILE A 136 8.91 -11.15 -7.22
C ILE A 136 9.57 -11.35 -8.58
N THR A 137 10.23 -12.49 -8.78
CA THR A 137 10.65 -12.90 -10.12
C THR A 137 9.42 -13.21 -10.99
N GLY A 138 9.51 -12.96 -12.30
CA GLY A 138 8.47 -13.38 -13.23
C GLY A 138 8.40 -12.57 -14.51
N ALA A 139 9.15 -11.48 -14.61
CA ALA A 139 9.24 -10.72 -15.85
C ALA A 139 10.31 -11.30 -16.78
N SER A 140 10.02 -11.35 -18.07
CA SER A 140 11.04 -11.61 -19.08
C SER A 140 11.97 -10.42 -19.22
N VAL A 141 13.22 -10.68 -19.61
CA VAL A 141 14.19 -9.64 -19.95
C VAL A 141 13.63 -8.78 -21.09
N GLY A 142 13.79 -7.47 -20.99
CA GLY A 142 13.27 -6.49 -21.94
C GLY A 142 14.05 -6.43 -23.25
N THR A 143 13.63 -5.52 -24.12
CA THR A 143 14.31 -5.31 -25.41
C THR A 143 15.77 -4.91 -25.20
N LYS A 144 16.69 -5.43 -26.04
CA LYS A 144 18.14 -5.17 -25.95
C LYS A 144 18.79 -5.71 -24.67
N ASN A 145 18.27 -6.80 -24.13
CA ASN A 145 18.81 -7.45 -22.92
C ASN A 145 18.79 -6.52 -21.70
N GLN A 146 17.80 -5.62 -21.64
CA GLN A 146 17.60 -4.70 -20.53
C GLN A 146 16.83 -5.39 -19.42
N GLN A 147 17.20 -5.11 -18.18
CA GLN A 147 16.46 -5.61 -17.02
C GLN A 147 15.08 -4.98 -17.01
N ARG A 148 14.05 -5.76 -16.66
CA ARG A 148 12.67 -5.33 -16.82
C ARG A 148 11.87 -5.60 -15.56
N HIS A 149 11.21 -4.54 -15.12
CA HIS A 149 10.33 -4.50 -13.96
C HIS A 149 8.94 -4.16 -14.47
N VAL A 150 7.98 -5.02 -14.16
CA VAL A 150 6.64 -5.00 -14.72
C VAL A 150 5.64 -4.89 -13.59
N CYS A 151 4.71 -3.94 -13.69
CA CYS A 151 3.62 -3.80 -12.74
C CYS A 151 2.28 -3.74 -13.48
N PHE A 152 1.24 -4.31 -12.88
CA PHE A 152 -0.13 -4.19 -13.38
C PHE A 152 -0.77 -2.87 -12.98
N ASP A 153 -0.38 -2.32 -11.82
CA ASP A 153 -0.95 -1.09 -11.31
C ASP A 153 -0.13 0.12 -11.76
N ARG A 154 -0.77 1.02 -12.51
CA ARG A 154 -0.20 2.31 -12.88
C ARG A 154 0.27 3.11 -11.66
N ASP A 155 -0.55 3.17 -10.61
CA ASP A 155 -0.25 3.88 -9.37
C ASP A 155 1.09 3.44 -8.75
N CYS A 156 1.41 2.14 -8.83
CA CYS A 156 2.68 1.60 -8.34
C CYS A 156 3.85 2.21 -9.10
N LEU A 157 3.78 2.25 -10.43
CA LEU A 157 4.83 2.79 -11.28
C LEU A 157 4.99 4.30 -11.13
N GLU A 158 3.88 5.03 -10.93
CA GLU A 158 3.92 6.46 -10.63
C GLU A 158 4.61 6.73 -9.28
N MET A 159 4.36 5.91 -8.26
CA MET A 159 5.06 6.02 -6.98
C MET A 159 6.56 5.73 -7.08
N ILE A 160 6.92 4.70 -7.87
CA ILE A 160 8.34 4.40 -8.14
C ILE A 160 8.98 5.56 -8.91
N LEU A 161 8.33 6.10 -9.94
CA LEU A 161 8.82 7.23 -10.72
C LEU A 161 9.04 8.47 -9.85
N MET A 162 8.08 8.81 -8.99
CA MET A 162 8.22 9.92 -8.03
C MET A 162 9.42 9.70 -7.10
N ARG A 163 9.70 8.46 -6.67
CA ARG A 163 10.88 8.14 -5.86
C ARG A 163 12.17 8.29 -6.66
N VAL A 164 12.19 7.84 -7.92
CA VAL A 164 13.31 8.01 -8.87
C VAL A 164 13.64 9.50 -9.04
N GLU A 165 12.62 10.34 -9.23
CA GLU A 165 12.74 11.79 -9.36
C GLU A 165 13.28 12.43 -8.07
N THR A 166 12.71 12.06 -6.91
CA THR A 166 13.14 12.59 -5.61
C THR A 166 14.59 12.24 -5.28
N ARG A 167 15.06 11.07 -5.73
CA ARG A 167 16.45 10.62 -5.57
C ARG A 167 17.40 11.20 -6.63
N GLY A 168 16.89 11.99 -7.59
CA GLY A 168 17.70 12.61 -8.64
C GLY A 168 18.33 11.61 -9.61
N LEU A 169 17.75 10.42 -9.76
CA LEU A 169 18.26 9.39 -10.65
C LEU A 169 18.02 9.78 -12.11
N LYS A 170 18.89 9.33 -13.02
CA LYS A 170 18.70 9.58 -14.46
C LYS A 170 17.60 8.65 -14.98
N PHE A 171 16.52 9.23 -15.52
CA PHE A 171 15.43 8.48 -16.11
C PHE A 171 14.98 9.06 -17.45
N LYS A 172 14.22 8.26 -18.21
CA LYS A 172 13.59 8.68 -19.47
C LYS A 172 12.22 8.04 -19.60
N ILE A 173 11.17 8.85 -19.68
CA ILE A 173 9.82 8.37 -19.99
C ILE A 173 9.74 8.06 -21.49
N ARG A 174 9.30 6.85 -21.84
CA ARG A 174 9.10 6.41 -23.22
C ARG A 174 7.64 6.53 -23.65
N ASN A 175 6.72 6.19 -22.75
CA ASN A 175 5.28 6.31 -22.97
C ASN A 175 4.56 6.68 -21.67
N GLN A 176 3.45 7.40 -21.77
CA GLN A 176 2.63 7.81 -20.64
C GLN A 176 1.43 6.86 -20.41
N LYS A 177 0.96 6.17 -21.47
CA LYS A 177 -0.18 5.24 -21.44
C LYS A 177 0.00 4.11 -22.47
N PRO A 178 0.25 2.85 -22.07
CA PRO A 178 0.67 2.44 -20.72
C PRO A 178 1.97 3.14 -20.30
N LEU A 179 2.12 3.41 -19.00
CA LEU A 179 3.30 4.06 -18.44
C LEU A 179 4.53 3.17 -18.64
N ASN A 180 5.52 3.72 -19.32
CA ASN A 180 6.80 3.06 -19.56
C ASN A 180 7.93 4.07 -19.44
N PHE A 181 8.90 3.77 -18.59
CA PHE A 181 10.08 4.60 -18.42
C PHE A 181 11.32 3.76 -18.15
N LEU A 182 12.48 4.34 -18.45
CA LEU A 182 13.78 3.73 -18.21
C LEU A 182 14.45 4.44 -17.05
N VAL A 183 15.09 3.68 -16.18
CA VAL A 183 15.94 4.19 -15.10
C VAL A 183 17.36 3.70 -15.34
N LYS A 184 18.34 4.59 -15.15
CA LYS A 184 19.75 4.25 -15.26
C LYS A 184 20.36 4.13 -13.86
N ASP A 185 21.01 3.00 -13.63
CA ASP A 185 21.73 2.69 -12.40
C ASP A 185 23.14 3.36 -12.37
N TYR A 186 23.81 3.37 -11.22
CA TYR A 186 25.18 3.83 -11.04
C TYR A 186 26.19 3.04 -11.89
N GLU A 187 25.96 1.73 -12.08
CA GLU A 187 26.75 0.88 -12.99
C GLU A 187 26.42 1.13 -14.48
N GLY A 188 25.50 2.05 -14.76
CA GLY A 188 25.09 2.40 -16.11
C GLY A 188 24.12 1.41 -16.77
N ARG A 189 23.69 0.38 -16.04
CA ARG A 189 22.64 -0.56 -16.45
C ARG A 189 21.32 0.19 -16.63
N ILE A 190 20.56 -0.20 -17.66
CA ILE A 190 19.25 0.37 -17.95
C ILE A 190 18.19 -0.62 -17.49
N ILE A 191 17.30 -0.15 -16.62
CA ILE A 191 16.17 -0.91 -16.08
C ILE A 191 14.89 -0.31 -16.67
N GLU A 192 14.14 -1.13 -17.38
CA GLU A 192 12.83 -0.77 -17.94
C GLU A 192 11.74 -1.00 -16.90
N MET A 193 10.96 0.04 -16.63
CA MET A 193 9.76 0.02 -15.80
C MET A 193 8.55 0.09 -16.73
N ALA A 194 7.70 -0.93 -16.71
CA ALA A 194 6.59 -1.06 -17.66
C ALA A 194 5.27 -1.44 -17.00
N GLU A 195 4.23 -0.67 -17.32
CA GLU A 195 2.83 -1.02 -17.03
C GLU A 195 2.38 -2.12 -18.00
N VAL A 196 1.70 -3.15 -17.48
CA VAL A 196 1.02 -4.15 -18.31
C VAL A 196 -0.31 -3.55 -18.77
N ALA A 197 -0.40 -3.20 -20.06
CA ALA A 197 -1.68 -2.91 -20.68
C ALA A 197 -2.39 -4.22 -21.07
N ASN A 198 -3.68 -4.32 -20.74
CA ASN A 198 -4.61 -5.28 -21.34
C ASN A 198 -5.13 -4.76 -22.68
#